data_AF-A0A2R6GVL0-F1
#
_entry.id   AF-A0A2R6GVL0-F1
#
_cell.length_a   1.000
_cell.length_b   1.000
_cell.length_c   1.000
_cell.angle_alpha   90.00
_cell.angle_beta   90.00
_cell.angle_gamma   90.00
#
_symmetry.space_group_name_H-M   'P 1'
#
loop_
_entity.id
_entity.type
_entity.pdbx_description
1 polymer ?
#
loop_
_entity_poly.entity_id
_entity_poly.type
_entity_poly.pdbx_seq_one_letter_code
_entity_poly.pdbx_strand_id
1 'polypeptide(L)'
;MSPDAAFPVVPETRLADGGWELTDEQVETVFELPTASVAGATSVYDDVRTREAAESAAGLDRQWRFFFATALTFRPPLAPGIGPAMILPTVRSEAGSTFASELRDRGFENVSRGRRERARTRDGDRLHLRSYMADLPLDAVETTLSVVGWVGVWHADGFRIAAGAYPDRPVGEILGLEDPDEPLDRSPQNYQDELLGLIRAVE
;
A
#
# COMPACT_ATOMS: atom_id res chain seq x y z
N MET A 1 2.65 24.17 -11.19
CA MET A 1 3.76 24.09 -10.22
C MET A 1 3.53 22.82 -9.45
N SER A 2 4.42 21.83 -9.58
CA SER A 2 4.33 20.63 -8.74
C SER A 2 4.45 21.04 -7.27
N PRO A 3 3.68 20.45 -6.36
CA PRO A 3 3.87 20.73 -4.95
C PRO A 3 5.30 20.33 -4.55
N ASP A 4 6.11 21.24 -4.00
CA ASP A 4 7.23 20.89 -3.12
C ASP A 4 6.69 20.06 -1.93
N ALA A 5 6.54 18.76 -2.12
CA ALA A 5 6.28 17.79 -1.08
C ALA A 5 7.44 16.79 -1.14
N ALA A 6 8.13 16.64 -0.02
CA ALA A 6 9.18 15.64 0.10
C ALA A 6 8.55 14.24 0.15
N PHE A 7 9.14 13.29 -0.56
CA PHE A 7 8.78 11.88 -0.45
C PHE A 7 9.11 11.34 0.95
N PRO A 8 8.34 10.36 1.45
CA PRO A 8 8.62 9.74 2.73
C PRO A 8 9.92 8.93 2.66
N VAL A 9 10.60 8.77 3.79
CA VAL A 9 11.75 7.88 3.87
C VAL A 9 11.23 6.45 4.02
N VAL A 10 11.73 5.55 3.17
CA VAL A 10 11.33 4.14 3.16
C VAL A 10 12.50 3.24 3.52
N PRO A 11 12.25 1.99 3.99
CA PRO A 11 13.33 1.07 4.33
C PRO A 11 13.95 0.42 3.07
N GLU A 12 14.72 1.20 2.30
CA GLU A 12 15.27 0.80 0.99
C GLU A 12 15.96 -0.56 0.99
N THR A 13 16.85 -0.83 1.96
CA THR A 13 17.53 -2.13 2.06
C THR A 13 16.53 -3.28 2.21
N ARG A 14 15.48 -3.10 3.02
CA ARG A 14 14.45 -4.13 3.21
C ARG A 14 13.61 -4.35 1.95
N LEU A 15 13.30 -3.27 1.25
CA LEU A 15 12.58 -3.32 -0.02
C LEU A 15 13.41 -4.11 -1.06
N ALA A 16 14.69 -3.76 -1.23
CA ALA A 16 15.59 -4.46 -2.14
C ALA A 16 15.77 -5.95 -1.79
N ASP A 17 15.99 -6.27 -0.51
CA ASP A 17 16.11 -7.66 -0.04
C ASP A 17 14.83 -8.48 -0.30
N GLY A 18 13.67 -7.81 -0.24
CA GLY A 18 12.35 -8.39 -0.47
C GLY A 18 11.93 -8.48 -1.94
N GLY A 19 12.78 -8.05 -2.88
CA GLY A 19 12.48 -8.06 -4.33
C GLY A 19 11.61 -6.90 -4.81
N TRP A 20 11.45 -5.86 -4.00
CA TRP A 20 10.67 -4.68 -4.34
C TRP A 20 11.49 -3.68 -5.15
N GLU A 21 10.88 -3.13 -6.20
CA GLU A 21 11.44 -2.04 -6.99
C GLU A 21 10.48 -0.84 -7.02
N LEU A 22 11.06 0.36 -6.98
CA LEU A 22 10.33 1.60 -7.16
C LEU A 22 9.85 1.70 -8.62
N THR A 23 8.55 1.74 -8.82
CA THR A 23 7.93 1.76 -10.15
C THR A 23 7.32 3.10 -10.52
N ASP A 24 6.94 3.91 -9.53
CA ASP A 24 6.39 5.24 -9.75
C ASP A 24 6.67 6.17 -8.56
N GLU A 25 6.85 7.45 -8.88
CA GLU A 25 6.90 8.54 -7.91
C GLU A 25 6.10 9.72 -8.44
N GLN A 26 5.14 10.16 -7.65
CA GLN A 26 4.25 11.23 -8.05
C GLN A 26 3.91 12.17 -6.90
N VAL A 27 3.68 13.43 -7.26
CA VAL A 27 3.19 14.44 -6.33
C VAL A 27 1.92 15.06 -6.89
N GLU A 28 0.82 14.86 -6.17
CA GLU A 28 -0.50 15.34 -6.59
C GLU A 28 -1.35 15.81 -5.39
N THR A 29 -2.44 16.51 -5.68
CA THR A 29 -3.43 16.85 -4.64
C THR A 29 -4.28 15.63 -4.36
N VAL A 30 -4.10 15.00 -3.20
CA VAL A 30 -4.79 13.76 -2.83
C VAL A 30 -6.19 13.97 -2.28
N PHE A 31 -6.45 15.14 -1.67
CA PHE A 31 -7.80 15.58 -1.29
C PHE A 31 -7.82 17.06 -0.91
N GLU A 32 -9.03 17.64 -0.85
CA GLU A 32 -9.25 19.03 -0.46
C GLU A 32 -10.04 19.12 0.85
N LEU A 33 -9.57 19.98 1.75
CA LEU A 33 -10.28 20.41 2.94
C LEU A 33 -10.90 21.80 2.70
N PRO A 34 -11.93 22.20 3.45
CA PRO A 34 -12.53 23.53 3.33
C PRO A 34 -11.53 24.69 3.46
N THR A 35 -10.40 24.47 4.14
CA THR A 35 -9.39 25.51 4.42
C THR A 35 -8.00 25.22 3.86
N ALA A 36 -7.79 24.06 3.21
CA ALA A 36 -6.47 23.69 2.68
C ALA A 36 -6.58 22.58 1.62
N SER A 37 -5.73 22.63 0.60
CA SER A 37 -5.48 21.48 -0.29
C SER A 37 -4.38 20.61 0.31
N VAL A 38 -4.49 19.29 0.15
CA VAL A 38 -3.50 18.34 0.67
C VAL A 38 -2.76 17.71 -0.50
N ALA A 39 -1.47 18.03 -0.62
CA ALA A 39 -0.58 17.37 -1.57
C ALA A 39 -0.02 16.08 -0.95
N GLY A 40 0.02 15.00 -1.72
CA GLY A 40 0.68 13.75 -1.36
C GLY A 40 1.86 13.51 -2.29
N ALA A 41 3.05 13.29 -1.72
CA ALA A 41 4.21 12.76 -2.44
C ALA A 41 4.25 11.25 -2.20
N THR A 42 3.95 10.46 -3.22
CA THR A 42 3.77 9.01 -3.14
C THR A 42 4.87 8.30 -3.92
N SER A 43 5.53 7.35 -3.27
CA SER A 43 6.44 6.39 -3.90
C SER A 43 5.78 5.00 -3.93
N VAL A 44 5.72 4.38 -5.11
CA VAL A 44 5.03 3.11 -5.37
C VAL A 44 6.04 2.01 -5.71
N TYR A 45 5.88 0.86 -5.08
CA TYR A 45 6.77 -0.29 -5.19
C TYR A 45 6.01 -1.52 -5.69
N ASP A 46 6.63 -2.22 -6.65
CA ASP A 46 6.16 -3.51 -7.19
C ASP A 46 7.11 -4.62 -6.77
N ASP A 47 6.59 -5.82 -6.51
CA ASP A 47 7.45 -7.00 -6.29
C ASP A 47 7.81 -7.62 -7.65
N VAL A 48 8.88 -7.09 -8.23
CA VAL A 48 9.39 -7.50 -9.53
C VAL A 48 9.83 -8.95 -9.50
N ARG A 49 10.42 -9.43 -8.39
CA ARG A 49 10.84 -10.83 -8.25
C ARG A 49 9.67 -11.80 -8.40
N THR A 50 8.55 -11.55 -7.70
CA THR A 50 7.36 -12.40 -7.81
C THR A 50 6.71 -12.29 -9.19
N ARG A 51 6.68 -11.07 -9.76
CA ARG A 51 6.14 -10.79 -11.09
C ARG A 51 6.89 -11.54 -12.20
N GLU A 52 8.22 -11.44 -12.23
CA GLU A 52 9.07 -12.15 -13.20
C GLU A 52 9.00 -13.67 -13.06
N ALA A 53 8.94 -14.18 -11.82
CA ALA A 53 8.78 -15.60 -11.57
C ALA A 53 7.44 -16.13 -12.10
N ALA A 54 6.35 -15.39 -11.89
CA ALA A 54 5.03 -15.76 -12.38
C ALA A 54 4.92 -15.67 -13.92
N GLU A 55 5.55 -14.66 -14.53
CA GLU A 55 5.66 -14.56 -15.99
C GLU A 55 6.46 -15.74 -16.55
N SER A 56 7.58 -16.09 -15.94
CA SER A 56 8.42 -17.21 -16.38
C SER A 56 7.72 -18.56 -16.25
N ALA A 57 6.98 -18.77 -15.16
CA ALA A 57 6.33 -20.06 -14.86
C ALA A 57 4.99 -20.25 -15.61
N ALA A 58 4.21 -19.18 -15.77
CA ALA A 58 2.82 -19.26 -16.25
C ALA A 58 2.48 -18.25 -17.35
N GLY A 59 3.43 -17.44 -17.81
CA GLY A 59 3.19 -16.42 -18.84
C GLY A 59 2.32 -15.24 -18.37
N LEU A 60 2.18 -15.06 -17.06
CA LEU A 60 1.34 -14.01 -16.48
C LEU A 60 2.17 -12.90 -15.86
N ASP A 61 2.44 -11.89 -16.69
CA ASP A 61 3.06 -10.64 -16.26
C ASP A 61 2.03 -9.71 -15.58
N ARG A 62 2.09 -9.61 -14.25
CA ARG A 62 1.25 -8.69 -13.47
C ARG A 62 1.84 -8.33 -12.12
N GLN A 63 1.36 -7.22 -11.58
CA GLN A 63 1.58 -6.83 -10.19
C GLN A 63 0.77 -7.74 -9.25
N TRP A 64 1.43 -8.74 -8.65
CA TRP A 64 0.80 -9.67 -7.68
C TRP A 64 0.64 -9.06 -6.30
N ARG A 65 1.55 -8.16 -5.93
CA ARG A 65 1.51 -7.41 -4.69
C ARG A 65 2.16 -6.05 -4.88
N PHE A 66 1.73 -5.08 -4.10
CA PHE A 66 2.23 -3.71 -4.19
C PHE A 66 2.33 -3.08 -2.81
N PHE A 67 3.21 -2.10 -2.71
CA PHE A 67 3.40 -1.27 -1.54
C PHE A 67 3.54 0.19 -1.98
N PHE A 68 3.00 1.13 -1.21
CA PHE A 68 3.28 2.53 -1.42
C PHE A 68 3.40 3.27 -0.10
N ALA A 69 4.16 4.35 -0.12
CA ALA A 69 4.34 5.27 0.98
C ALA A 69 4.07 6.69 0.48
N THR A 70 3.30 7.46 1.26
CA THR A 70 2.92 8.83 0.94
C THR A 70 3.20 9.76 2.11
N ALA A 71 3.86 10.87 1.84
CA ALA A 71 3.98 12.00 2.76
C ALA A 71 3.00 13.12 2.37
N LEU A 72 2.22 13.61 3.34
CA LEU A 72 1.21 14.63 3.10
C LEU A 72 1.69 16.02 3.51
N THR A 73 1.42 17.00 2.65
CA THR A 73 1.70 18.42 2.85
C THR A 73 0.42 19.24 2.70
N PHE A 74 0.09 20.04 3.72
CA PHE A 74 -1.11 20.87 3.74
C PHE A 74 -0.81 22.28 3.24
N ARG A 75 -1.65 22.81 2.34
CA ARG A 75 -1.47 24.14 1.73
C ARG A 75 -2.77 24.95 1.75
N PRO A 76 -2.82 26.09 2.47
CA PRO A 76 -1.81 26.56 3.42
C PRO A 76 -1.59 25.56 4.58
N PRO A 77 -0.50 25.73 5.37
CA PRO A 77 -0.32 24.95 6.60
C PRO A 77 -1.56 25.06 7.50
N LEU A 78 -1.82 24.01 8.29
CA LEU A 78 -2.96 23.98 9.19
C LEU A 78 -2.96 25.21 10.12
N ALA A 79 -4.13 25.82 10.26
CA ALA A 79 -4.28 27.02 11.07
C ALA A 79 -3.89 26.75 12.55
N PRO A 80 -3.33 27.75 13.26
CA PRO A 80 -3.06 27.62 14.69
C PRO A 80 -4.31 27.14 15.45
N GLY A 81 -4.14 26.13 16.30
CA GLY A 81 -5.24 25.50 17.06
C GLY A 81 -5.89 24.29 16.37
N ILE A 82 -5.64 24.04 15.07
CA ILE A 82 -6.00 22.79 14.40
C ILE A 82 -4.86 21.80 14.58
N GLY A 83 -4.96 21.00 15.64
CA GLY A 83 -3.99 19.94 15.92
C GLY A 83 -4.16 18.73 14.99
N PRO A 84 -3.11 17.91 14.79
CA PRO A 84 -3.17 16.69 13.98
C PRO A 84 -4.30 15.74 14.38
N ALA A 85 -4.59 15.64 15.68
CA ALA A 85 -5.66 14.79 16.20
C ALA A 85 -7.06 15.13 15.64
N MET A 86 -7.30 16.39 15.23
CA MET A 86 -8.57 16.81 14.65
C MET A 86 -8.71 16.40 13.18
N ILE A 87 -7.60 16.36 12.44
CA ILE A 87 -7.56 16.08 11.00
C ILE A 87 -7.31 14.59 10.70
N LEU A 88 -6.67 13.89 11.62
CA LEU A 88 -6.33 12.47 11.50
C LEU A 88 -7.53 11.56 11.13
N PRO A 89 -8.76 11.74 11.67
CA PRO A 89 -9.92 10.97 11.22
C PRO A 89 -10.24 11.17 9.73
N THR A 90 -10.17 12.41 9.24
CA THR A 90 -10.39 12.74 7.83
C THR A 90 -9.31 12.11 6.95
N VAL A 91 -8.02 12.27 7.31
CA VAL A 91 -6.90 11.66 6.57
C VAL A 91 -7.08 10.15 6.45
N ARG A 92 -7.53 9.47 7.52
CA ARG A 92 -7.81 8.02 7.47
C ARG A 92 -8.95 7.66 6.54
N SER A 93 -10.01 8.48 6.54
CA SER A 93 -11.16 8.28 5.67
C SER A 93 -10.74 8.41 4.22
N GLU A 94 -10.02 9.49 3.88
CA GLU A 94 -9.53 9.75 2.53
C GLU A 94 -8.54 8.69 2.08
N ALA A 95 -7.50 8.40 2.88
CA ALA A 95 -6.53 7.35 2.56
C ALA A 95 -7.19 5.99 2.30
N GLY A 96 -8.20 5.63 3.10
CA GLY A 96 -8.96 4.40 2.90
C GLY A 96 -9.86 4.43 1.66
N SER A 97 -10.42 5.59 1.32
CA SER A 97 -11.22 5.78 0.12
C SER A 97 -10.36 5.68 -1.13
N THR A 98 -9.24 6.41 -1.17
CA THR A 98 -8.25 6.37 -2.25
C THR A 98 -7.73 4.96 -2.45
N PHE A 99 -7.29 4.26 -1.39
CA PHE A 99 -6.84 2.87 -1.52
C PHE A 99 -7.91 1.93 -2.11
N ALA A 100 -9.18 2.13 -1.74
CA ALA A 100 -10.26 1.33 -2.31
C ALA A 100 -10.52 1.67 -3.78
N SER A 101 -10.39 2.92 -4.19
CA SER A 101 -10.46 3.33 -5.60
C SER A 101 -9.29 2.76 -6.40
N GLU A 102 -8.08 2.86 -5.88
CA GLU A 102 -6.86 2.28 -6.43
C GLU A 102 -6.94 0.77 -6.69
N LEU A 103 -7.64 0.02 -5.82
CA LEU A 103 -7.93 -1.38 -6.09
C LEU A 103 -8.90 -1.53 -7.28
N ARG A 104 -9.97 -0.73 -7.35
CA ARG A 104 -10.92 -0.79 -8.47
C ARG A 104 -10.30 -0.39 -9.80
N ASP A 105 -9.43 0.61 -9.79
CA ASP A 105 -8.74 1.10 -10.99
C ASP A 105 -7.74 0.04 -11.53
N ARG A 106 -7.18 -0.79 -10.63
CA ARG A 106 -6.42 -2.00 -10.97
C ARG A 106 -7.31 -3.18 -11.43
N GLY A 107 -8.63 -3.00 -11.52
CA GLY A 107 -9.58 -4.02 -11.95
C GLY A 107 -10.13 -4.91 -10.84
N PHE A 108 -9.81 -4.65 -9.56
CA PHE A 108 -10.36 -5.44 -8.47
C PHE A 108 -11.84 -5.13 -8.23
N GLU A 109 -12.59 -6.18 -7.97
CA GLU A 109 -14.01 -6.19 -7.63
C GLU A 109 -14.20 -6.54 -6.14
N ASN A 110 -15.46 -6.48 -5.69
CA ASN A 110 -15.86 -6.84 -4.32
C ASN A 110 -15.07 -6.14 -3.20
N VAL A 111 -14.54 -4.94 -3.47
CA VAL A 111 -13.69 -4.20 -2.53
C VAL A 111 -14.44 -3.93 -1.23
N SER A 112 -13.99 -4.57 -0.16
CA SER A 112 -14.62 -4.54 1.17
C SER A 112 -13.61 -4.14 2.25
N ARG A 113 -14.13 -3.55 3.33
CA ARG A 113 -13.30 -3.08 4.45
C ARG A 113 -13.29 -4.13 5.56
N GLY A 114 -12.12 -4.58 5.97
CA GLY A 114 -11.94 -5.56 7.03
C GLY A 114 -11.65 -4.95 8.40
N ARG A 115 -10.65 -5.51 9.10
CA ARG A 115 -10.35 -5.22 10.50
C ARG A 115 -9.67 -3.88 10.71
N ARG A 116 -9.81 -3.30 11.92
CA ARG A 116 -9.06 -2.12 12.37
C ARG A 116 -8.05 -2.56 13.40
N GLU A 117 -6.83 -2.06 13.29
CA GLU A 117 -5.78 -2.31 14.27
C GLU A 117 -5.09 -1.03 14.69
N ARG A 118 -4.49 -1.07 15.88
CA ARG A 118 -3.60 -0.02 16.38
C ARG A 118 -2.25 -0.66 16.62
N ALA A 119 -1.22 -0.01 16.12
CA ALA A 119 0.16 -0.44 16.28
C ALA A 119 1.05 0.78 16.54
N ARG A 120 2.36 0.58 16.47
CA ARG A 120 3.32 1.67 16.43
C ARG A 120 4.24 1.54 15.22
N THR A 121 4.69 2.67 14.69
CA THR A 121 5.86 2.72 13.80
C THR A 121 7.11 2.32 14.56
N ARG A 122 8.23 2.16 13.86
CA ARG A 122 9.53 1.89 14.49
C ARG A 122 9.95 3.01 15.45
N ASP A 123 9.63 4.25 15.12
CA ASP A 123 9.91 5.42 15.96
C ASP A 123 8.90 5.63 17.09
N GLY A 124 7.86 4.79 17.15
CA GLY A 124 6.91 4.76 18.26
C GLY A 124 5.63 5.56 18.04
N ASP A 125 5.43 6.14 16.85
CA ASP A 125 4.22 6.90 16.51
C ASP A 125 2.98 6.02 16.50
N ARG A 126 1.83 6.61 16.82
CA ARG A 126 0.56 5.89 16.85
C ARG A 126 0.09 5.59 15.44
N LEU A 127 0.26 4.33 15.04
CA LEU A 127 -0.14 3.81 13.74
C LEU A 127 -1.56 3.26 13.79
N HIS A 128 -2.41 3.72 12.87
CA HIS A 128 -3.77 3.24 12.71
C HIS A 128 -3.91 2.47 11.41
N LEU A 129 -4.25 1.20 11.53
CA LEU A 129 -4.33 0.25 10.43
C LEU A 129 -5.79 -0.09 10.11
N ARG A 130 -6.11 -0.19 8.82
CA ARG A 130 -7.39 -0.70 8.32
C ARG A 130 -7.11 -1.70 7.20
N SER A 131 -7.66 -2.90 7.30
CA SER A 131 -7.55 -3.89 6.23
C SER A 131 -8.65 -3.74 5.19
N TYR A 132 -8.37 -4.22 3.99
CA TYR A 132 -9.26 -4.31 2.84
C TYR A 132 -9.14 -5.70 2.22
N MET A 133 -10.20 -6.15 1.57
CA MET A 133 -10.23 -7.40 0.80
C MET A 133 -10.83 -7.10 -0.56
N ALA A 134 -10.30 -7.70 -1.61
CA ALA A 134 -10.81 -7.53 -2.96
C ALA A 134 -10.44 -8.73 -3.84
N ASP A 135 -11.13 -8.87 -4.96
CA ASP A 135 -10.99 -10.01 -5.87
C ASP A 135 -10.68 -9.52 -7.28
N LEU A 136 -9.75 -10.16 -7.98
CA LEU A 136 -9.42 -9.85 -9.37
C LEU A 136 -9.62 -11.12 -10.23
N PRO A 137 -10.61 -11.13 -11.13
CA PRO A 137 -10.77 -12.21 -12.09
C PRO A 137 -9.52 -12.36 -12.97
N LEU A 138 -9.02 -13.58 -13.10
CA LEU A 138 -7.86 -13.94 -13.92
C LEU A 138 -8.31 -14.82 -15.09
N ASP A 139 -8.93 -14.20 -16.11
CA ASP A 139 -9.55 -14.94 -17.22
C ASP A 139 -8.58 -15.90 -17.94
N ALA A 140 -7.30 -15.52 -18.03
CA ALA A 140 -6.27 -16.33 -18.68
C ALA A 140 -5.99 -17.70 -18.00
N VAL A 141 -6.33 -17.83 -16.72
CA VAL A 141 -6.13 -19.04 -15.90
C VAL A 141 -7.41 -19.47 -15.19
N GLU A 142 -8.56 -18.97 -15.64
CA GLU A 142 -9.91 -19.30 -15.13
C GLU A 142 -10.01 -19.34 -13.58
N THR A 143 -9.33 -18.41 -12.91
CA THR A 143 -9.28 -18.33 -11.44
C THR A 143 -9.48 -16.89 -10.96
N THR A 144 -9.51 -16.70 -9.65
CA THR A 144 -9.63 -15.38 -9.03
C THR A 144 -8.44 -15.15 -8.10
N LEU A 145 -7.77 -14.02 -8.27
CA LEU A 145 -6.79 -13.51 -7.32
C LEU A 145 -7.53 -12.74 -6.22
N SER A 146 -7.64 -13.33 -5.04
CA SER A 146 -8.11 -12.63 -3.85
C SER A 146 -6.91 -11.99 -3.11
N VAL A 147 -7.07 -10.74 -2.71
CA VAL A 147 -6.01 -9.98 -2.02
C VAL A 147 -6.47 -9.45 -0.67
N VAL A 148 -5.50 -9.34 0.25
CA VAL A 148 -5.66 -8.61 1.50
C VAL A 148 -4.78 -7.37 1.45
N GLY A 149 -5.42 -6.21 1.58
CA GLY A 149 -4.77 -4.91 1.65
C GLY A 149 -4.72 -4.36 3.06
N TRP A 150 -3.72 -3.52 3.35
CA TRP A 150 -3.60 -2.76 4.58
C TRP A 150 -3.30 -1.30 4.30
N VAL A 151 -4.02 -0.41 4.98
CA VAL A 151 -3.76 1.04 4.97
C VAL A 151 -3.39 1.47 6.37
N GLY A 152 -2.17 2.00 6.52
CA GLY A 152 -1.63 2.58 7.73
C GLY A 152 -1.58 4.10 7.64
N VAL A 153 -2.07 4.78 8.68
CA VAL A 153 -2.01 6.25 8.79
C VAL A 153 -1.52 6.64 10.17
N TRP A 154 -0.54 7.55 10.22
CA TRP A 154 0.00 8.12 11.45
C TRP A 154 0.39 9.59 11.22
N HIS A 155 0.80 10.23 12.31
CA HIS A 155 1.34 11.58 12.31
C HIS A 155 2.60 11.59 13.17
N ALA A 156 3.71 12.03 12.60
CA ALA A 156 5.01 12.24 13.26
C ALA A 156 5.36 13.73 13.20
N ASP A 157 6.33 14.14 12.39
CA ASP A 157 6.60 15.53 12.00
C ASP A 157 5.65 16.04 10.90
N GLY A 158 4.91 15.13 10.27
CA GLY A 158 3.81 15.36 9.35
C GLY A 158 2.92 14.13 9.24
N PHE A 159 1.88 14.22 8.41
CA PHE A 159 1.03 13.06 8.14
C PHE A 159 1.71 12.13 7.14
N ARG A 160 1.64 10.83 7.43
CA ARG A 160 2.14 9.76 6.58
C ARG A 160 1.06 8.72 6.36
N ILE A 161 1.07 8.16 5.15
CA ILE A 161 0.25 7.02 4.77
C ILE A 161 1.22 5.97 4.23
N ALA A 162 1.05 4.71 4.61
CA ALA A 162 1.68 3.61 3.93
C ALA A 162 0.68 2.47 3.78
N ALA A 163 0.63 1.88 2.61
CA ALA A 163 -0.34 0.86 2.30
C ALA A 163 0.17 -0.12 1.26
N GLY A 164 -0.56 -1.20 1.07
CA GLY A 164 -0.23 -2.21 0.07
C GLY A 164 -1.25 -3.33 0.10
N ALA A 165 -1.16 -4.23 -0.88
CA ALA A 165 -1.95 -5.44 -0.93
C ALA A 165 -1.10 -6.63 -1.34
N TYR A 166 -1.49 -7.81 -0.88
CA TYR A 166 -0.84 -9.07 -1.18
C TYR A 166 -1.87 -10.19 -1.40
N PRO A 167 -1.51 -11.26 -2.13
CA PRO A 167 -2.38 -12.41 -2.36
C PRO A 167 -2.76 -13.13 -1.04
N ASP A 168 -4.00 -13.54 -0.91
CA ASP A 168 -4.48 -14.26 0.28
C ASP A 168 -4.04 -15.74 0.33
N ARG A 169 -3.40 -16.22 -0.74
CA ARG A 169 -2.81 -17.55 -0.94
C ARG A 169 -1.50 -17.42 -1.74
N PRO A 170 -0.60 -18.42 -1.72
CA PRO A 170 0.62 -18.41 -2.54
C PRO A 170 0.30 -18.21 -4.03
N VAL A 171 1.16 -17.47 -4.74
CA VAL A 171 0.94 -17.18 -6.18
C VAL A 171 1.04 -18.47 -6.99
N GLY A 172 1.96 -19.37 -6.63
CA GLY A 172 2.08 -20.68 -7.26
C GLY A 172 0.79 -21.50 -7.16
N GLU A 173 0.11 -21.47 -6.01
CA GLU A 173 -1.18 -22.13 -5.83
C GLU A 173 -2.27 -21.51 -6.72
N ILE A 174 -2.33 -20.18 -6.80
CA ILE A 174 -3.29 -19.45 -7.66
C ILE A 174 -3.06 -19.83 -9.13
N LEU A 175 -1.81 -19.99 -9.53
CA LEU A 175 -1.40 -20.38 -10.88
C LEU A 175 -1.49 -21.90 -11.15
N GLY A 176 -1.83 -22.72 -10.14
CA GLY A 176 -1.92 -24.17 -10.27
C GLY A 176 -0.58 -24.87 -10.46
N LEU A 177 0.52 -24.31 -9.95
CA LEU A 177 1.86 -24.90 -10.03
C LEU A 177 2.03 -25.98 -8.96
N GLU A 178 2.58 -27.14 -9.35
CA GLU A 178 2.79 -28.28 -8.43
C GLU A 178 4.04 -28.12 -7.54
N ASP A 179 5.09 -27.48 -8.06
CA ASP A 179 6.37 -27.24 -7.37
C ASP A 179 6.86 -25.81 -7.68
N PRO A 180 6.20 -24.78 -7.12
CA PRO A 180 6.56 -23.38 -7.38
C PRO A 180 7.90 -23.01 -6.76
N ASP A 181 8.68 -22.19 -7.47
CA ASP A 181 9.88 -21.56 -6.91
C ASP A 181 9.55 -20.70 -5.67
N GLU A 182 10.55 -20.44 -4.82
CA GLU A 182 10.41 -19.70 -3.55
C GLU A 182 9.58 -18.40 -3.64
N PRO A 183 9.73 -17.52 -4.66
CA PRO A 183 8.93 -16.30 -4.75
C PRO A 183 7.43 -16.58 -4.90
N LEU A 184 7.07 -17.72 -5.50
CA LEU A 184 5.69 -18.11 -5.79
C LEU A 184 5.07 -18.96 -4.67
N ASP A 185 5.88 -19.62 -3.84
CA ASP A 185 5.44 -20.46 -2.71
C ASP A 185 5.23 -19.69 -1.39
N ARG A 186 5.20 -18.36 -1.47
CA ARG A 186 5.16 -17.53 -0.26
C ARG A 186 3.80 -17.59 0.43
N SER A 187 3.82 -17.89 1.73
CA SER A 187 2.60 -17.98 2.54
C SER A 187 1.93 -16.62 2.77
N PRO A 188 0.59 -16.59 2.95
CA PRO A 188 -0.15 -15.36 3.28
C PRO A 188 0.34 -14.66 4.54
N GLN A 189 0.83 -15.43 5.52
CA GLN A 189 1.40 -14.88 6.74
C GLN A 189 2.73 -14.17 6.48
N ASN A 190 3.60 -14.75 5.65
CA ASN A 190 4.86 -14.13 5.24
C ASN A 190 4.64 -12.85 4.43
N TYR A 191 3.59 -12.79 3.62
CA TYR A 191 3.18 -11.57 2.95
C TYR A 191 2.69 -10.51 3.93
N GLN A 192 1.80 -10.88 4.85
CA GLN A 192 1.26 -9.97 5.85
C GLN A 192 2.37 -9.37 6.72
N ASP A 193 3.26 -10.21 7.24
CA ASP A 193 4.31 -9.80 8.17
C ASP A 193 5.31 -8.87 7.49
N GLU A 194 5.65 -9.10 6.22
CA GLU A 194 6.49 -8.17 5.46
C GLU A 194 5.77 -6.85 5.20
N LEU A 195 4.52 -6.86 4.69
CA LEU A 195 3.79 -5.63 4.39
C LEU A 195 3.63 -4.77 5.65
N LEU A 196 3.20 -5.36 6.77
CA LEU A 196 3.09 -4.64 8.04
C LEU A 196 4.47 -4.19 8.55
N GLY A 197 5.52 -4.95 8.28
CA GLY A 197 6.90 -4.58 8.56
C GLY A 197 7.37 -3.35 7.76
N LEU A 198 7.01 -3.27 6.48
CA LEU A 198 7.29 -2.11 5.61
C LEU A 198 6.51 -0.88 6.07
N ILE A 199 5.19 -1.01 6.27
CA ILE A 199 4.33 0.09 6.74
C ILE A 199 4.87 0.71 8.04
N ARG A 200 5.34 -0.11 8.98
CA ARG A 200 5.87 0.37 10.27
C ARG A 200 7.23 1.06 10.16
N ALA A 201 7.94 0.87 9.06
CA ALA A 201 9.32 1.34 8.86
C ALA A 201 9.43 2.59 7.98
N VAL A 202 8.29 3.16 7.57
CA VAL A 202 8.23 4.44 6.85
C VAL A 202 8.34 5.60 7.84
N GLU A 203 9.09 6.64 7.46
CA GLU A 203 9.33 7.86 8.25
C GLU A 203 8.89 9.14 7.50
#